data_AF-A0A833ASA1-F1
#
_entry.id   AF-A0A833ASA1-F1
#
_cell.length_a   1.000
_cell.length_b   1.000
_cell.length_c   1.000
_cell.angle_alpha   90.00
_cell.angle_beta   90.00
_cell.angle_gamma   90.00
#
_symmetry.space_group_name_H-M   'P 1'
#
loop_
_entity.id
_entity.type
_entity.pdbx_description
1 polymer ?
#
loop_
_entity_poly.entity_id
_entity_poly.type
_entity_poly.pdbx_seq_one_letter_code
_entity_poly.pdbx_strand_id
1 'polypeptide(L)'
;MQEARVAVEDLGTGNGEPDQTYFLSNTPVIIDPPEKTQLSINGVIWTRVDDLYTAMEEVEEMAKVKSQDSQATSRVYTLDRASGQVKFGDGRWGARPPLGAKIQARYSYGGGNSGNVAIDVINKGAALPPGVKVRNPIKASGGADSESVADAERRIPSFLKHRNRLVTAPDFKDIAERTPGVEMGRVDVLPLFNPELPKVLSAGVVTLMVIPQNDPLHPEAPQPDQEFLTNVCDYLDPRRLVTTEVYVRGPKYKDIFITIGLEVVPGEQFAPVRETVIAQIKKFLSPLEGGREGTGWPRDRALVAAELLAEVTRVKGVAFVNQAYISDSVGATMESIAFSGLYLPRIAHIGVRLGDADLPGTGYTDTGDDESGTTLTTINPIPLIPETC
;
A
#
# COMPACT_ATOMS: atom_id res chain seq x y z
N MET A 1 9.73 -5.89 12.29
CA MET A 1 9.99 -4.60 12.98
C MET A 1 10.72 -4.88 14.29
N GLN A 2 11.97 -4.41 14.43
CA GLN A 2 12.69 -4.44 15.70
C GLN A 2 12.27 -3.20 16.49
N GLU A 3 11.37 -3.40 17.46
CA GLU A 3 10.88 -2.35 18.34
C GLU A 3 11.38 -2.57 19.77
N ALA A 4 11.67 -1.47 20.46
CA ALA A 4 11.90 -1.46 21.90
C ALA A 4 10.77 -0.67 22.57
N ARG A 5 10.36 -1.10 23.76
CA ARG A 5 9.25 -0.50 24.49
C ARG A 5 9.74 0.19 25.75
N VAL A 6 9.36 1.45 25.92
CA VAL A 6 9.52 2.21 27.15
C VAL A 6 8.21 2.14 27.93
N ALA A 7 8.24 1.46 29.08
CA ALA A 7 7.03 1.22 29.86
C ALA A 7 6.49 2.49 30.52
N VAL A 8 7.39 3.33 31.05
CA VAL A 8 7.11 4.66 31.62
C VAL A 8 8.38 5.49 31.46
N GLU A 9 8.25 6.67 30.87
CA GLU A 9 9.24 7.75 30.89
C GLU A 9 8.61 8.97 31.56
N ASP A 10 9.35 9.61 32.46
CA ASP A 10 8.95 10.86 33.09
C ASP A 10 9.55 12.02 32.30
N LEU A 11 8.69 12.86 31.71
CA LEU A 11 9.10 14.02 30.91
C LEU A 11 9.23 15.29 31.78
N GLY A 12 8.87 15.20 33.06
CA GLY A 12 8.87 16.31 33.99
C GLY A 12 7.47 16.81 34.33
N THR A 13 7.37 18.10 34.65
CA THR A 13 6.12 18.71 35.14
C THR A 13 5.67 19.87 34.28
N GLY A 14 4.36 19.94 34.05
CA GLY A 14 3.71 21.07 33.40
C GLY A 14 4.00 22.39 34.12
N ASN A 15 4.14 23.47 33.34
CA ASN A 15 4.36 24.82 33.88
C ASN A 15 3.11 25.72 33.77
N GLY A 16 2.01 25.23 33.20
CA GLY A 16 0.76 25.98 33.01
C GLY A 16 0.78 27.00 31.86
N GLU A 17 1.93 27.22 31.22
CA GLU A 17 2.07 28.17 30.12
C GLU A 17 1.57 27.58 28.78
N PRO A 18 1.30 28.42 27.78
CA PRO A 18 1.01 27.99 26.40
C PRO A 18 2.18 27.25 25.73
N ASP A 19 1.87 26.43 24.71
CA ASP A 19 2.84 25.82 23.78
C ASP A 19 3.96 25.00 24.45
N GLN A 20 3.67 24.40 25.61
CA GLN A 20 4.64 23.59 26.33
C GLN A 20 5.18 22.45 25.46
N THR A 21 6.49 22.23 25.53
CA THR A 21 7.20 21.27 24.69
C THR A 21 8.15 20.41 25.52
N TYR A 22 8.17 19.12 25.25
CA TYR A 22 9.00 18.12 25.90
C TYR A 22 9.60 17.18 24.85
N PHE A 23 10.64 16.41 25.22
CA PHE A 23 11.31 15.49 24.32
C PHE A 23 11.36 14.09 24.93
N LEU A 24 11.00 13.09 24.14
CA LEU A 24 11.19 11.70 24.46
C LEU A 24 12.67 11.32 24.30
N SER A 25 13.18 10.49 25.20
CA SER A 25 14.59 10.11 25.24
C SER A 25 15.03 9.22 24.07
N ASN A 26 14.10 8.44 23.48
CA ASN A 26 14.40 7.48 22.44
C ASN A 26 13.63 7.78 21.15
N THR A 27 14.33 7.76 20.01
CA THR A 27 13.77 8.03 18.69
C THR A 27 14.33 7.04 17.65
N PRO A 28 13.69 6.87 16.48
CA PRO A 28 12.38 7.41 16.13
C PRO A 28 11.25 6.68 16.87
N VAL A 29 10.18 7.41 17.18
CA VAL A 29 9.03 6.91 17.95
C VAL A 29 8.07 6.18 17.02
N ILE A 30 7.50 5.06 17.49
CA ILE A 30 6.49 4.26 16.81
C ILE A 30 5.10 4.66 17.30
N ILE A 31 4.34 5.36 16.45
CA ILE A 31 3.04 5.95 16.85
C ILE A 31 1.83 5.13 16.37
N ASP A 32 2.04 4.16 15.48
CA ASP A 32 0.97 3.34 14.92
C ASP A 32 1.23 1.86 15.22
N PRO A 33 0.21 1.11 15.72
CA PRO A 33 -1.11 1.60 16.12
C PRO A 33 -1.03 2.56 17.34
N PRO A 34 -2.09 3.35 17.61
CA PRO A 34 -2.09 4.37 18.68
C PRO A 34 -1.68 3.86 20.06
N GLU A 35 -1.92 2.58 20.36
CA GLU A 35 -1.51 1.93 21.61
C GLU A 35 0.01 1.89 21.81
N LYS A 36 0.79 2.00 20.72
CA LYS A 36 2.25 2.05 20.79
C LYS A 36 2.78 3.36 21.32
N THR A 37 1.96 4.40 21.43
CA THR A 37 2.34 5.69 22.03
C THR A 37 1.17 6.28 22.84
N GLN A 38 1.35 6.37 24.15
CA GLN A 38 0.39 6.95 25.08
C GLN A 38 1.08 7.98 25.95
N LEU A 39 0.47 9.15 26.06
CA LEU A 39 0.92 10.22 26.94
C LEU A 39 -0.13 10.44 28.02
N SER A 40 0.30 10.54 29.28
CA SER A 40 -0.58 10.81 30.41
C SER A 40 -0.12 12.03 31.21
N ILE A 41 -1.10 12.85 31.61
CA ILE A 41 -0.89 14.05 32.41
C ILE A 41 -1.68 13.83 33.70
N ASN A 42 -0.97 13.74 34.84
CA ASN A 42 -1.56 13.33 36.13
C ASN A 42 -2.38 12.02 36.05
N GLY A 43 -1.90 11.06 35.25
CA GLY A 43 -2.56 9.76 35.05
C GLY A 43 -3.75 9.77 34.09
N VAL A 44 -4.12 10.91 33.52
CA VAL A 44 -5.16 11.02 32.47
C VAL A 44 -4.50 10.90 31.10
N ILE A 45 -4.95 9.95 30.28
CA ILE A 45 -4.46 9.77 28.91
C ILE A 45 -4.96 10.94 28.04
N TRP A 46 -4.03 11.55 27.31
CA TRP A 46 -4.33 12.57 26.30
C TRP A 46 -4.28 11.95 24.90
N THR A 47 -4.97 12.56 23.95
CA THR A 47 -5.11 12.03 22.59
C THR A 47 -4.07 12.67 21.66
N ARG A 48 -3.34 11.86 20.90
CA ARG A 48 -2.46 12.37 19.84
C ARG A 48 -3.31 12.91 18.69
N VAL A 49 -2.99 14.10 18.21
CA VAL A 49 -3.54 14.67 16.98
C VAL A 49 -2.40 15.03 16.02
N ASP A 50 -2.70 15.07 14.72
CA ASP A 50 -1.75 15.53 13.70
C ASP A 50 -1.57 17.05 13.74
N ASP A 51 -2.63 17.78 14.14
CA ASP A 51 -2.67 19.24 14.14
C ASP A 51 -3.45 19.78 15.35
N LEU A 52 -2.81 20.60 16.17
CA LEU A 52 -3.44 21.25 17.32
C LEU A 52 -4.58 22.20 16.89
N TYR A 53 -4.56 22.75 15.68
CA TYR A 53 -5.65 23.61 15.19
C TYR A 53 -6.99 22.88 14.99
N THR A 54 -7.00 21.55 15.04
CA THR A 54 -8.23 20.75 15.05
C THR A 54 -8.79 20.51 16.45
N ALA A 55 -8.06 20.90 17.49
CA ALA A 55 -8.43 20.69 18.87
C ALA A 55 -9.53 21.65 19.34
N MET A 56 -10.30 21.22 20.32
CA MET A 56 -11.22 22.12 21.02
C MET A 56 -10.47 23.08 21.95
N GLU A 57 -11.05 24.26 22.14
CA GLU A 57 -10.61 25.23 23.12
C GLU A 57 -10.70 24.66 24.55
N GLU A 58 -9.76 25.04 25.40
CA GLU A 58 -9.76 24.72 26.82
C GLU A 58 -10.88 25.51 27.50
N VAL A 59 -11.99 24.84 27.80
CA VAL A 59 -13.09 25.44 28.56
C VAL A 59 -13.07 24.90 29.99
N GLU A 60 -12.93 25.79 30.97
CA GLU A 60 -13.16 25.49 32.39
C GLU A 60 -14.66 25.19 32.61
N GLU A 61 -15.00 23.90 32.49
CA GLU A 61 -16.15 23.24 33.11
C GLU A 61 -17.56 23.85 32.90
N MET A 62 -18.20 23.49 31.78
CA MET A 62 -19.61 23.07 31.80
C MET A 62 -19.75 21.70 31.15
N ALA A 63 -19.48 20.68 31.96
CA ALA A 63 -19.91 19.30 31.74
C ALA A 63 -21.45 19.23 31.74
N LYS A 64 -22.11 19.67 30.66
CA LYS A 64 -23.56 19.47 30.43
C LYS A 64 -24.00 19.50 28.97
N VAL A 65 -23.11 19.20 28.02
CA VAL A 65 -23.55 18.79 26.68
C VAL A 65 -23.18 17.33 26.50
N LYS A 66 -24.18 16.44 26.67
CA LYS A 66 -24.12 15.09 26.12
C LYS A 66 -24.22 15.23 24.60
N SER A 67 -23.15 15.60 23.92
CA SER A 67 -23.03 15.33 22.49
C SER A 67 -22.64 13.86 22.36
N GLN A 68 -23.46 13.08 21.67
CA GLN A 68 -23.19 11.67 21.39
C GLN A 68 -22.01 11.44 20.43
N ASP A 69 -21.37 12.51 19.94
CA ASP A 69 -20.10 12.42 19.20
C ASP A 69 -18.91 12.50 20.16
N SER A 70 -18.21 11.37 20.29
CA SER A 70 -17.23 11.10 21.34
C SER A 70 -15.77 11.34 20.92
N GLN A 71 -15.47 12.31 20.04
CA GLN A 71 -14.11 12.41 19.45
C GLN A 71 -13.35 13.73 19.63
N ALA A 72 -14.02 14.85 19.94
CA ALA A 72 -13.31 16.12 20.12
C ALA A 72 -13.07 16.39 21.62
N THR A 73 -11.80 16.38 22.02
CA THR A 73 -11.35 16.72 23.38
C THR A 73 -10.34 17.87 23.29
N SER A 74 -10.29 18.74 24.29
CA SER A 74 -9.20 19.71 24.41
C SER A 74 -7.89 19.02 24.87
N ARG A 75 -7.95 17.84 25.48
CA ARG A 75 -6.78 17.10 25.99
C ARG A 75 -6.03 16.39 24.88
N VAL A 76 -5.31 17.16 24.08
CA VAL A 76 -4.58 16.66 22.92
C VAL A 76 -3.12 17.10 22.92
N TYR A 77 -2.30 16.37 22.19
CA TYR A 77 -0.90 16.72 21.95
C TYR A 77 -0.49 16.32 20.53
N THR A 78 0.57 16.94 20.02
CA THR A 78 1.27 16.51 18.80
C THR A 78 2.58 15.85 19.16
N LEU A 79 3.05 14.94 18.32
CA LEU A 79 4.32 14.24 18.50
C LEU A 79 5.07 14.18 17.18
N ASP A 80 6.26 14.76 17.15
CA ASP A 80 7.24 14.53 16.08
C ASP A 80 7.92 13.17 16.30
N ARG A 81 7.72 12.24 15.36
CA ARG A 81 8.29 10.89 15.42
C ARG A 81 9.83 10.88 15.40
N ALA A 82 10.45 11.77 14.63
CA ALA A 82 11.87 11.74 14.35
C ALA A 82 12.67 12.38 15.49
N SER A 83 12.20 13.53 15.99
CA SER A 83 12.84 14.23 17.11
C SER A 83 12.35 13.78 18.48
N GLY A 84 11.22 13.09 18.55
CA GLY A 84 10.56 12.74 19.82
C GLY A 84 9.93 13.95 20.51
N GLN A 85 9.75 15.07 19.80
CA GLN A 85 9.19 16.29 20.37
C GLN A 85 7.67 16.14 20.60
N VAL A 86 7.26 16.29 21.85
CA VAL A 86 5.86 16.37 22.26
C VAL A 86 5.49 17.84 22.44
N LYS A 87 4.48 18.32 21.74
CA LYS A 87 3.97 19.69 21.86
C LYS A 87 2.50 19.71 22.28
N PHE A 88 2.19 20.55 23.26
CA PHE A 88 0.85 20.76 23.82
C PHE A 88 0.17 22.01 23.27
N GLY A 89 -1.12 22.13 23.56
CA GLY A 89 -1.95 23.28 23.17
C GLY A 89 -1.60 24.57 23.93
N ASP A 90 -2.18 25.66 23.45
CA ASP A 90 -2.03 27.02 24.00
C ASP A 90 -3.22 27.46 24.88
N GLY A 91 -4.22 26.58 25.05
CA GLY A 91 -5.49 26.88 25.72
C GLY A 91 -6.59 27.28 24.74
N ARG A 92 -6.26 27.82 23.56
CA ARG A 92 -7.22 28.09 22.49
C ARG A 92 -7.37 26.91 21.55
N TRP A 93 -6.28 26.22 21.27
CA TRP A 93 -6.17 25.05 20.41
C TRP A 93 -5.54 23.91 21.23
N GLY A 94 -6.40 23.23 22.01
CA GLY A 94 -5.99 22.20 22.95
C GLY A 94 -5.60 22.76 24.32
N ALA A 95 -5.68 21.89 25.33
CA ALA A 95 -5.42 22.20 26.73
C ALA A 95 -3.93 22.30 27.03
N ARG A 96 -3.60 23.05 28.07
CA ARG A 96 -2.22 23.21 28.56
C ARG A 96 -1.98 22.23 29.72
N PRO A 97 -0.82 21.55 29.80
CA PRO A 97 -0.45 20.82 31.01
C PRO A 97 -0.44 21.78 32.21
N PRO A 98 -1.24 21.54 33.26
CA PRO A 98 -1.32 22.44 34.40
C PRO A 98 0.01 22.54 35.14
N LEU A 99 0.21 23.65 35.88
CA LEU A 99 1.38 23.84 36.72
C LEU A 99 1.52 22.68 37.73
N GLY A 100 2.68 22.03 37.72
CA GLY A 100 3.01 20.90 38.59
C GLY A 100 2.41 19.55 38.16
N ALA A 101 1.67 19.50 37.04
CA ALA A 101 1.12 18.24 36.54
C ALA A 101 2.23 17.32 36.02
N LYS A 102 2.27 16.08 36.46
CA LYS A 102 3.27 15.10 36.00
C LYS A 102 2.96 14.65 34.57
N ILE A 103 3.96 14.66 33.71
CA ILE A 103 3.84 14.27 32.30
C ILE A 103 4.62 12.97 32.12
N GLN A 104 3.92 11.92 31.74
CA GLN A 104 4.50 10.59 31.57
C GLN A 104 4.18 10.03 30.19
N ALA A 105 5.14 9.36 29.58
CA ALA A 105 4.99 8.71 28.29
C ALA A 105 5.20 7.20 28.41
N ARG A 106 4.39 6.43 27.68
CA ARG A 106 4.62 5.04 27.35
C ARG A 106 4.68 4.96 25.85
N TYR A 107 5.80 4.53 25.30
CA TYR A 107 5.96 4.51 23.85
C TYR A 107 6.87 3.38 23.38
N SER A 108 6.78 3.08 22.09
CA SER A 108 7.71 2.17 21.41
C SER A 108 8.59 3.00 20.47
N TYR A 109 9.83 2.57 20.27
CA TYR A 109 10.79 3.27 19.41
C TYR A 109 11.63 2.27 18.61
N GLY A 110 12.33 2.77 17.60
CA GLY A 110 13.13 1.97 16.67
C GLY A 110 12.43 1.79 15.32
N GLY A 111 12.63 0.64 14.69
CA GLY A 111 12.17 0.39 13.32
C GLY A 111 13.22 0.79 12.27
N GLY A 112 12.79 1.47 11.22
CA GLY A 112 13.64 1.79 10.07
C GLY A 112 13.84 0.61 9.11
N ASN A 113 14.60 0.83 8.06
CA ASN A 113 14.89 -0.16 7.03
C ASN A 113 15.67 -1.37 7.58
N SER A 114 16.43 -1.18 8.68
CA SER A 114 17.10 -2.27 9.41
C SER A 114 16.13 -3.30 10.00
N GLY A 115 14.86 -2.94 10.17
CA GLY A 115 13.80 -3.86 10.60
C GLY A 115 13.32 -4.83 9.53
N ASN A 116 13.74 -4.63 8.26
CA ASN A 116 13.40 -5.47 7.13
C ASN A 116 14.43 -6.59 7.01
N VAL A 117 14.04 -7.82 7.34
CA VAL A 117 14.95 -8.97 7.40
C VAL A 117 14.41 -10.14 6.60
N ALA A 118 15.32 -10.93 6.03
CA ALA A 118 14.97 -12.12 5.27
C ALA A 118 14.31 -13.20 6.16
N ILE A 119 13.76 -14.22 5.50
CA ILE A 119 13.24 -15.43 6.14
C ILE A 119 14.31 -16.03 7.06
N ASP A 120 13.91 -16.56 8.21
CA ASP A 120 14.75 -17.22 9.21
C ASP A 120 15.82 -16.39 9.95
N VAL A 121 15.95 -15.09 9.63
CA VAL A 121 16.84 -14.18 10.36
C VAL A 121 16.37 -14.01 11.82
N ILE A 122 15.06 -13.96 12.06
CA ILE A 122 14.47 -13.86 13.40
C ILE A 122 14.35 -15.26 13.98
N ASN A 123 15.39 -15.68 14.71
CA ASN A 123 15.48 -17.03 15.31
C ASN A 123 15.72 -17.03 16.84
N LYS A 124 15.62 -15.87 17.48
CA LYS A 124 15.77 -15.67 18.93
C LYS A 124 14.72 -14.68 19.43
N GLY A 125 14.36 -14.76 20.70
CA GLY A 125 13.45 -13.82 21.37
C GLY A 125 13.90 -13.56 22.81
N ALA A 126 13.59 -12.37 23.33
CA ALA A 126 14.10 -11.89 24.63
C ALA A 126 13.67 -12.75 25.84
N ALA A 127 12.54 -13.46 25.74
CA ALA A 127 12.00 -14.29 26.82
C ALA A 127 11.35 -15.58 26.29
N LEU A 128 12.11 -16.40 25.56
CA LEU A 128 11.61 -17.70 25.11
C LEU A 128 11.74 -18.78 26.21
N PRO A 129 10.69 -19.56 26.49
CA PRO A 129 10.79 -20.72 27.38
C PRO A 129 11.82 -21.74 26.87
N PRO A 130 12.48 -22.51 27.77
CA PRO A 130 13.40 -23.56 27.37
C PRO A 130 12.74 -24.57 26.41
N GLY A 131 13.44 -24.92 25.32
CA GLY A 131 12.97 -25.88 24.31
C GLY A 131 12.10 -25.29 23.19
N VAL A 132 11.69 -24.03 23.28
CA VAL A 132 10.91 -23.36 22.22
C VAL A 132 11.85 -22.77 21.17
N LYS A 133 11.61 -23.10 19.89
CA LYS A 133 12.28 -22.47 18.74
C LYS A 133 11.30 -21.52 18.05
N VAL A 134 11.80 -20.36 17.67
CA VAL A 134 11.04 -19.38 16.88
C VAL A 134 11.76 -19.18 15.55
N ARG A 135 10.98 -18.98 14.50
CA ARG A 135 11.46 -18.57 13.18
C ARG A 135 10.45 -17.62 12.55
N ASN A 136 10.90 -16.70 11.71
CA ASN A 136 10.02 -15.95 10.81
C ASN A 136 9.92 -16.69 9.46
N PRO A 137 8.79 -17.35 9.15
CA PRO A 137 8.63 -18.09 7.90
C PRO A 137 8.50 -17.16 6.68
N ILE A 138 8.25 -15.88 6.91
CA ILE A 138 8.17 -14.83 5.90
C ILE A 138 9.20 -13.73 6.19
N LYS A 139 9.63 -13.00 5.16
CA LYS A 139 10.45 -11.80 5.34
C LYS A 139 9.71 -10.79 6.22
N ALA A 140 10.44 -10.10 7.10
CA ALA A 140 9.92 -8.91 7.74
C ALA A 140 10.04 -7.73 6.77
N SER A 141 8.98 -6.95 6.63
CA SER A 141 8.89 -5.75 5.79
C SER A 141 8.16 -4.62 6.53
N GLY A 142 7.93 -3.48 5.87
CA GLY A 142 7.22 -2.32 6.42
C GLY A 142 8.10 -1.36 7.24
N GLY A 143 9.37 -1.69 7.45
CA GLY A 143 10.34 -0.77 8.04
C GLY A 143 10.79 0.28 7.04
N ALA A 144 10.60 1.55 7.34
CA ALA A 144 11.07 2.67 6.52
C ALA A 144 11.84 3.66 7.38
N ASP A 145 12.94 4.18 6.85
CA ASP A 145 13.69 5.27 7.47
C ASP A 145 12.90 6.58 7.34
N SER A 146 13.28 7.60 8.12
CA SER A 146 12.69 8.93 7.98
C SER A 146 12.93 9.50 6.58
N GLU A 147 11.95 10.25 6.09
CA GLU A 147 12.04 10.94 4.80
C GLU A 147 13.30 11.82 4.74
N SER A 148 14.00 11.80 3.59
CA SER A 148 15.17 12.64 3.38
C SER A 148 14.78 14.11 3.20
N VAL A 149 15.68 15.04 3.51
CA VAL A 149 15.45 16.48 3.28
C VAL A 149 15.16 16.76 1.80
N ALA A 150 15.87 16.10 0.89
CA ALA A 150 15.68 16.30 -0.54
C ALA A 150 14.30 15.82 -1.03
N ASP A 151 13.79 14.71 -0.49
CA ASP A 151 12.46 14.22 -0.81
C ASP A 151 11.38 15.12 -0.19
N ALA A 152 11.60 15.58 1.05
CA ALA A 152 10.74 16.55 1.70
C ALA A 152 10.64 17.86 0.91
N GLU A 153 11.77 18.40 0.41
CA GLU A 153 11.79 19.60 -0.44
C GLU A 153 10.97 19.44 -1.72
N ARG A 154 11.08 18.28 -2.39
CA ARG A 154 10.24 17.95 -3.56
C ARG A 154 8.76 17.86 -3.21
N ARG A 155 8.43 17.44 -1.99
CA ARG A 155 7.07 17.21 -1.50
C ARG A 155 6.37 18.47 -0.97
N ILE A 156 7.10 19.42 -0.38
CA ILE A 156 6.55 20.63 0.25
C ILE A 156 5.55 21.39 -0.64
N PRO A 157 5.82 21.63 -1.94
CA PRO A 157 4.89 22.35 -2.81
C PRO A 157 3.52 21.67 -2.93
N SER A 158 3.48 20.34 -3.11
CA SER A 158 2.24 19.58 -3.12
C SER A 158 1.49 19.72 -1.81
N PHE A 159 2.19 19.56 -0.68
CA PHE A 159 1.59 19.70 0.64
C PHE A 159 0.94 21.07 0.89
N LEU A 160 1.63 22.15 0.50
CA LEU A 160 1.10 23.52 0.62
C LEU A 160 -0.12 23.75 -0.28
N LYS A 161 -0.14 23.13 -1.47
CA LYS A 161 -1.24 23.27 -2.43
C LYS A 161 -2.52 22.61 -1.92
N HIS A 162 -2.43 21.37 -1.44
CA HIS A 162 -3.61 20.60 -1.05
C HIS A 162 -3.98 20.77 0.45
N ARG A 163 -3.08 21.31 1.29
CA ARG A 163 -3.30 21.55 2.74
C ARG A 163 -3.89 20.33 3.47
N ASN A 164 -3.39 19.15 3.12
CA ASN A 164 -3.88 17.86 3.63
C ASN A 164 -5.38 17.59 3.41
N ARG A 165 -5.98 18.09 2.31
CA ARG A 165 -7.37 17.84 1.91
C ARG A 165 -7.46 17.13 0.57
N LEU A 166 -8.44 16.22 0.46
CA LEU A 166 -8.72 15.45 -0.76
C LEU A 166 -9.68 16.23 -1.66
N VAL A 167 -9.16 17.05 -2.57
CA VAL A 167 -9.98 17.93 -3.43
C VAL A 167 -9.87 17.54 -4.90
N THR A 168 -8.65 17.47 -5.43
CA THR A 168 -8.39 17.13 -6.83
C THR A 168 -7.79 15.73 -6.95
N ALA A 169 -7.90 15.09 -8.12
CA ALA A 169 -7.36 13.74 -8.33
C ALA A 169 -5.86 13.61 -7.98
N PRO A 170 -4.99 14.59 -8.30
CA PRO A 170 -3.61 14.60 -7.79
C PRO A 170 -3.53 14.63 -6.27
N ASP A 171 -4.39 15.39 -5.57
CA ASP A 171 -4.37 15.44 -4.10
C ASP A 171 -4.75 14.09 -3.49
N PHE A 172 -5.73 13.39 -4.08
CA PHE A 172 -6.09 12.03 -3.66
C PHE A 172 -4.92 11.07 -3.81
N LYS A 173 -4.23 11.11 -4.95
CA LYS A 173 -3.04 10.28 -5.21
C LYS A 173 -1.92 10.61 -4.22
N ASP A 174 -1.52 11.87 -4.15
CA ASP A 174 -0.43 12.36 -3.32
C ASP A 174 -0.64 12.06 -1.83
N ILE A 175 -1.88 12.17 -1.33
CA ILE A 175 -2.20 11.87 0.07
C ILE A 175 -2.24 10.36 0.28
N ALA A 176 -2.89 9.57 -0.59
CA ALA A 176 -2.97 8.12 -0.41
C ALA A 176 -1.58 7.44 -0.41
N GLU A 177 -0.65 7.91 -1.25
CA GLU A 177 0.74 7.43 -1.28
C GLU A 177 1.51 7.67 0.04
N ARG A 178 1.01 8.55 0.92
CA ARG A 178 1.62 8.88 2.22
C ARG A 178 0.99 8.14 3.39
N THR A 179 0.14 7.15 3.13
CA THR A 179 -0.51 6.36 4.18
C THR A 179 0.57 5.72 5.08
N PRO A 180 0.65 6.08 6.38
CA PRO A 180 1.66 5.56 7.26
C PRO A 180 1.57 4.04 7.42
N GLY A 181 2.73 3.37 7.44
CA GLY A 181 2.80 1.93 7.66
C GLY A 181 2.36 1.07 6.47
N VAL A 182 2.05 1.69 5.32
CA VAL A 182 1.65 1.00 4.10
C VAL A 182 2.70 1.18 3.02
N GLU A 183 3.22 0.08 2.48
CA GLU A 183 4.10 0.08 1.31
C GLU A 183 3.25 0.23 0.03
N MET A 184 2.86 1.47 -0.27
CA MET A 184 2.07 1.80 -1.46
C MET A 184 2.92 1.68 -2.72
N GLY A 185 2.46 0.91 -3.71
CA GLY A 185 3.15 0.76 -5.00
C GLY A 185 2.58 1.65 -6.09
N ARG A 186 1.25 1.65 -6.22
CA ARG A 186 0.56 2.51 -7.19
C ARG A 186 -0.82 2.90 -6.70
N VAL A 187 -1.19 4.14 -6.97
CA VAL A 187 -2.54 4.66 -6.75
C VAL A 187 -3.09 5.23 -8.06
N ASP A 188 -4.22 4.69 -8.50
CA ASP A 188 -5.02 5.26 -9.57
C ASP A 188 -6.31 5.85 -8.98
N VAL A 189 -6.63 7.08 -9.37
CA VAL A 189 -7.83 7.80 -8.91
C VAL A 189 -8.88 7.81 -10.01
N LEU A 190 -10.10 7.38 -9.67
CA LEU A 190 -11.24 7.27 -10.56
C LEU A 190 -12.37 8.21 -10.08
N PRO A 191 -12.41 9.46 -10.58
CA PRO A 191 -13.51 10.38 -10.32
C PRO A 191 -14.82 9.85 -10.91
N LEU A 192 -15.94 10.12 -10.23
CA LEU A 192 -17.30 9.74 -10.64
C LEU A 192 -17.55 8.23 -10.74
N PHE A 193 -16.60 7.40 -10.29
CA PHE A 193 -16.71 5.96 -10.36
C PHE A 193 -17.18 5.41 -9.02
N ASN A 194 -18.37 4.80 -9.00
CA ASN A 194 -18.84 4.01 -7.87
C ASN A 194 -18.60 2.51 -8.17
N PRO A 195 -17.86 1.77 -7.32
CA PRO A 195 -17.52 0.37 -7.58
C PRO A 195 -18.73 -0.57 -7.50
N GLU A 196 -19.80 -0.18 -6.83
CA GLU A 196 -21.07 -0.91 -6.73
C GLU A 196 -21.98 -0.64 -7.93
N LEU A 197 -21.81 0.53 -8.57
CA LEU A 197 -22.57 0.95 -9.77
C LEU A 197 -21.61 1.30 -10.93
N PRO A 198 -20.76 0.37 -11.41
CA PRO A 198 -19.64 0.67 -12.30
C PRO A 198 -20.03 1.17 -13.70
N LYS A 199 -21.31 1.07 -14.07
CA LYS A 199 -21.85 1.53 -15.36
C LYS A 199 -22.48 2.93 -15.29
N VAL A 200 -22.52 3.53 -14.11
CA VAL A 200 -23.18 4.82 -13.85
C VAL A 200 -22.14 5.79 -13.31
N LEU A 201 -22.12 7.01 -13.87
CA LEU A 201 -21.31 8.10 -13.31
C LEU A 201 -22.02 8.67 -12.09
N SER A 202 -21.35 8.61 -10.94
CA SER A 202 -21.91 9.04 -9.65
C SER A 202 -21.23 10.33 -9.18
N ALA A 203 -21.97 11.44 -9.23
CA ALA A 203 -21.47 12.73 -8.74
C ALA A 203 -21.12 12.67 -7.25
N GLY A 204 -20.01 13.29 -6.86
CA GLY A 204 -19.53 13.28 -5.47
C GLY A 204 -18.82 11.98 -5.05
N VAL A 205 -18.69 11.00 -5.94
CA VAL A 205 -17.99 9.74 -5.64
C VAL A 205 -16.59 9.74 -6.24
N VAL A 206 -15.60 9.30 -5.47
CA VAL A 206 -14.22 9.08 -5.93
C VAL A 206 -13.76 7.70 -5.47
N THR A 207 -13.28 6.87 -6.40
CA THR A 207 -12.66 5.58 -6.06
C THR A 207 -11.16 5.64 -6.24
N LEU A 208 -10.40 5.13 -5.28
CA LEU A 208 -8.98 4.92 -5.36
C LEU A 208 -8.72 3.43 -5.55
N MET A 209 -8.08 3.09 -6.67
CA MET A 209 -7.51 1.77 -6.86
C MET A 209 -6.08 1.78 -6.32
N VAL A 210 -5.83 1.01 -5.27
CA VAL A 210 -4.54 0.95 -4.58
C VAL A 210 -3.88 -0.41 -4.80
N ILE A 211 -2.60 -0.40 -5.12
CA ILE A 211 -1.80 -1.59 -5.41
C ILE A 211 -0.59 -1.58 -4.47
N PRO A 212 -0.38 -2.65 -3.66
CA PRO A 212 0.79 -2.72 -2.80
C PRO A 212 2.07 -2.83 -3.62
N GLN A 213 3.16 -2.24 -3.13
CA GLN A 213 4.49 -2.31 -3.76
C GLN A 213 5.00 -3.76 -3.82
N ASN A 214 4.62 -4.59 -2.85
CA ASN A 214 5.11 -5.95 -2.73
C ASN A 214 4.02 -6.87 -2.16
N ASP A 215 3.63 -7.88 -2.94
CA ASP A 215 2.80 -9.01 -2.52
C ASP A 215 3.58 -10.32 -2.79
N PRO A 216 4.15 -10.95 -1.76
CA PRO A 216 4.95 -12.18 -1.93
C PRO A 216 4.14 -13.37 -2.46
N LEU A 217 2.81 -13.38 -2.26
CA LEU A 217 1.95 -14.46 -2.74
C LEU A 217 1.61 -14.29 -4.21
N HIS A 218 1.44 -13.04 -4.66
CA HIS A 218 1.09 -12.70 -6.03
C HIS A 218 1.99 -11.61 -6.61
N PRO A 219 3.29 -11.86 -6.82
CA PRO A 219 4.25 -10.83 -7.24
C PRO A 219 3.93 -10.22 -8.61
N GLU A 220 3.32 -10.98 -9.51
CA GLU A 220 2.94 -10.53 -10.86
C GLU A 220 1.59 -9.79 -10.88
N ALA A 221 0.77 -9.95 -9.82
CA ALA A 221 -0.55 -9.36 -9.70
C ALA A 221 -0.83 -8.99 -8.24
N PRO A 222 -0.14 -7.98 -7.68
CA PRO A 222 -0.21 -7.68 -6.26
C PRO A 222 -1.64 -7.29 -5.84
N GLN A 223 -2.09 -7.85 -4.72
CA GLN A 223 -3.42 -7.60 -4.17
C GLN A 223 -3.32 -7.00 -2.77
N PRO A 224 -3.95 -5.84 -2.48
CA PRO A 224 -4.01 -5.34 -1.12
C PRO A 224 -4.89 -6.25 -0.26
N ASP A 225 -4.43 -6.53 0.96
CA ASP A 225 -5.21 -7.24 1.96
C ASP A 225 -6.13 -6.29 2.74
N GLN A 226 -6.89 -6.84 3.69
CA GLN A 226 -7.87 -6.06 4.44
C GLN A 226 -7.20 -5.01 5.35
N GLU A 227 -6.04 -5.34 5.93
CA GLU A 227 -5.31 -4.41 6.81
C GLU A 227 -4.77 -3.22 6.01
N PHE A 228 -4.19 -3.48 4.83
CA PHE A 228 -3.78 -2.46 3.88
C PHE A 228 -4.94 -1.51 3.54
N LEU A 229 -6.09 -2.07 3.14
CA LEU A 229 -7.25 -1.27 2.75
C LEU A 229 -7.79 -0.44 3.94
N THR A 230 -7.85 -1.04 5.13
CA THR A 230 -8.32 -0.36 6.35
C THR A 230 -7.41 0.81 6.71
N ASN A 231 -6.10 0.60 6.72
CA ASN A 231 -5.12 1.66 7.03
C ASN A 231 -5.21 2.83 6.04
N VAL A 232 -5.42 2.56 4.75
CA VAL A 232 -5.62 3.61 3.74
C VAL A 232 -6.95 4.33 3.96
N CYS A 233 -8.04 3.61 4.22
CA CYS A 233 -9.35 4.22 4.52
C CYS A 233 -9.29 5.14 5.73
N ASP A 234 -8.75 4.67 6.85
CA ASP A 234 -8.63 5.43 8.10
C ASP A 234 -7.77 6.68 7.92
N TYR A 235 -6.74 6.59 7.07
CA TYR A 235 -5.90 7.73 6.74
C TYR A 235 -6.63 8.77 5.88
N LEU A 236 -7.46 8.34 4.93
CA LEU A 236 -8.15 9.23 3.99
C LEU A 236 -9.43 9.85 4.55
N ASP A 237 -10.19 9.14 5.39
CA ASP A 237 -11.50 9.58 5.88
C ASP A 237 -11.51 10.98 6.52
N PRO A 238 -10.62 11.33 7.48
CA PRO A 238 -10.63 12.67 8.07
C PRO A 238 -10.24 13.80 7.09
N ARG A 239 -9.70 13.45 5.92
CA ARG A 239 -9.17 14.38 4.90
C ARG A 239 -10.15 14.62 3.75
N ARG A 240 -11.25 13.85 3.66
CA ARG A 240 -12.25 14.00 2.59
C ARG A 240 -13.16 15.20 2.80
N LEU A 241 -13.81 15.64 1.72
CA LEU A 241 -14.87 16.64 1.80
C LEU A 241 -16.16 16.01 2.32
N VAL A 242 -16.99 16.79 3.03
CA VAL A 242 -18.23 16.32 3.67
C VAL A 242 -19.17 15.63 2.67
N THR A 243 -19.28 16.18 1.46
CA THR A 243 -20.17 15.70 0.40
C THR A 243 -19.51 14.72 -0.56
N THR A 244 -18.32 14.20 -0.22
CA THR A 244 -17.58 13.27 -1.07
C THR A 244 -17.55 11.89 -0.44
N GLU A 245 -18.03 10.91 -1.21
CA GLU A 245 -17.93 9.49 -0.91
C GLU A 245 -16.62 8.96 -1.49
N VAL A 246 -15.80 8.34 -0.64
CA VAL A 246 -14.48 7.83 -1.03
C VAL A 246 -14.48 6.32 -0.88
N TYR A 247 -14.16 5.62 -1.96
CA TYR A 247 -13.98 4.16 -1.96
C TYR A 247 -12.52 3.82 -2.16
N VAL A 248 -11.97 2.94 -1.33
CA VAL A 248 -10.64 2.37 -1.54
C VAL A 248 -10.81 0.91 -1.94
N ARG A 249 -10.22 0.50 -3.06
CA ARG A 249 -10.33 -0.87 -3.61
C ARG A 249 -9.00 -1.34 -4.17
N GLY A 250 -8.78 -2.65 -4.13
CA GLY A 250 -7.73 -3.28 -4.91
C GLY A 250 -8.07 -3.39 -6.40
N PRO A 251 -7.08 -3.68 -7.25
CA PRO A 251 -7.32 -3.98 -8.66
C PRO A 251 -8.13 -5.26 -8.83
N LYS A 252 -8.90 -5.34 -9.92
CA LYS A 252 -9.53 -6.57 -10.40
C LYS A 252 -8.72 -7.13 -11.55
N TYR A 253 -8.11 -8.27 -11.36
CA TYR A 253 -7.31 -8.87 -12.41
C TYR A 253 -8.17 -9.66 -13.40
N LYS A 254 -8.05 -9.34 -14.68
CA LYS A 254 -8.63 -10.14 -15.77
C LYS A 254 -7.54 -11.01 -16.38
N ASP A 255 -7.80 -12.31 -16.39
CA ASP A 255 -6.89 -13.30 -16.93
C ASP A 255 -6.72 -13.13 -18.44
N ILE A 256 -5.46 -13.15 -18.86
CA ILE A 256 -5.07 -13.15 -20.27
C ILE A 256 -4.13 -14.31 -20.57
N PHE A 257 -4.34 -14.89 -21.74
CA PHE A 257 -3.53 -15.95 -22.31
C PHE A 257 -2.76 -15.35 -23.48
N ILE A 258 -1.44 -15.53 -23.47
CA ILE A 258 -0.54 -14.99 -24.49
C ILE A 258 0.19 -16.15 -25.14
N THR A 259 0.21 -16.20 -26.46
CA THR A 259 1.07 -17.13 -27.20
C THR A 259 1.86 -16.40 -28.26
N ILE A 260 3.17 -16.66 -28.32
CA ILE A 260 4.10 -16.04 -29.25
C ILE A 260 4.88 -17.10 -30.01
N GLY A 261 4.94 -16.91 -31.32
CA GLY A 261 5.81 -17.64 -32.23
C GLY A 261 6.91 -16.71 -32.71
N LEU A 262 8.17 -17.13 -32.57
CA LEU A 262 9.32 -16.33 -32.96
C LEU A 262 10.43 -17.16 -33.61
N GLU A 263 11.32 -16.46 -34.32
CA GLU A 263 12.60 -16.96 -34.80
C GLU A 263 13.72 -16.29 -34.02
N VAL A 264 14.78 -17.04 -33.73
CA VAL A 264 15.96 -16.52 -33.03
C VAL A 264 17.07 -16.16 -34.01
N VAL A 265 17.89 -15.19 -33.62
CA VAL A 265 19.07 -14.79 -34.41
C VAL A 265 20.00 -16.01 -34.57
N PRO A 266 20.56 -16.25 -35.78
CA PRO A 266 21.51 -17.34 -35.97
C PRO A 266 22.67 -17.28 -34.96
N GLY A 267 22.89 -18.39 -34.25
CA GLY A 267 23.92 -18.52 -33.22
C GLY A 267 23.43 -18.27 -31.79
N GLU A 268 22.22 -17.73 -31.59
CA GLU A 268 21.59 -17.64 -30.27
C GLU A 268 20.84 -18.94 -29.92
N GLN A 269 20.75 -19.25 -28.62
CA GLN A 269 20.00 -20.40 -28.13
C GLN A 269 18.55 -20.00 -27.81
N PHE A 270 17.58 -20.85 -28.18
CA PHE A 270 16.16 -20.56 -27.97
C PHE A 270 15.76 -20.42 -26.50
N ALA A 271 16.22 -21.32 -25.61
CA ALA A 271 15.79 -21.31 -24.21
C ALA A 271 16.12 -20.00 -23.46
N PRO A 272 17.34 -19.45 -23.52
CA PRO A 272 17.64 -18.14 -22.93
C PRO A 272 16.83 -16.97 -23.53
N VAL A 273 16.61 -16.99 -24.85
CA VAL A 273 15.80 -15.96 -25.52
C VAL A 273 14.34 -16.06 -25.06
N ARG A 274 13.79 -17.27 -24.96
CA ARG A 274 12.44 -17.53 -24.45
C ARG A 274 12.24 -16.95 -23.05
N GLU A 275 13.16 -17.22 -22.12
CA GLU A 275 13.07 -16.67 -20.76
C GLU A 275 13.14 -15.14 -20.74
N THR A 276 13.99 -14.56 -21.59
CA THR A 276 14.10 -13.10 -21.72
C THR A 276 12.80 -12.50 -22.27
N VAL A 277 12.18 -13.14 -23.26
CA VAL A 277 10.89 -12.73 -23.83
C VAL A 277 9.78 -12.82 -22.78
N ILE A 278 9.70 -13.92 -22.03
CA ILE A 278 8.73 -14.10 -20.94
C ILE A 278 8.89 -12.99 -19.90
N ALA A 279 10.13 -12.73 -19.46
CA ALA A 279 10.42 -11.67 -18.50
C ALA A 279 10.05 -10.28 -19.03
N GLN A 280 10.30 -9.99 -20.31
CA GLN A 280 9.94 -8.71 -20.93
C GLN A 280 8.42 -8.51 -20.97
N ILE A 281 7.65 -9.55 -21.32
CA ILE A 281 6.17 -9.46 -21.36
C ILE A 281 5.60 -9.26 -19.96
N LYS A 282 6.09 -10.01 -18.98
CA LYS A 282 5.72 -9.85 -17.57
C LYS A 282 5.99 -8.44 -17.08
N LYS A 283 7.19 -7.92 -17.35
CA LYS A 283 7.55 -6.54 -17.03
C LYS A 283 6.62 -5.54 -17.73
N PHE A 284 6.39 -5.71 -19.02
CA PHE A 284 5.57 -4.80 -19.81
C PHE A 284 4.10 -4.73 -19.35
N LEU A 285 3.53 -5.86 -18.90
CA LEU A 285 2.17 -5.93 -18.39
C LEU A 285 2.07 -5.74 -16.87
N SER A 286 3.19 -5.51 -16.19
CA SER A 286 3.23 -5.30 -14.74
C SER A 286 2.34 -4.11 -14.34
N PRO A 287 1.51 -4.24 -13.29
CA PRO A 287 0.70 -3.15 -12.78
C PRO A 287 1.54 -2.03 -12.12
N LEU A 288 2.80 -2.31 -11.75
CA LEU A 288 3.69 -1.37 -11.05
C LEU A 288 4.74 -0.75 -11.96
N GLU A 289 5.38 -1.55 -12.82
CA GLU A 289 6.53 -1.13 -13.64
C GLU A 289 6.27 -1.20 -15.15
N GLY A 290 5.10 -1.69 -15.53
CA GLY A 290 4.73 -1.91 -16.93
C GLY A 290 4.35 -0.64 -17.68
N GLY A 291 3.77 -0.86 -18.86
CA GLY A 291 3.46 0.20 -19.80
C GLY A 291 4.72 0.85 -20.41
N ARG A 292 4.50 1.81 -21.32
CA ARG A 292 5.59 2.47 -22.04
C ARG A 292 6.32 3.52 -21.20
N GLU A 293 5.65 4.04 -20.18
CA GLU A 293 6.17 5.06 -19.26
C GLU A 293 6.89 4.45 -18.05
N GLY A 294 6.79 3.12 -17.87
CA GLY A 294 7.42 2.42 -16.75
C GLY A 294 6.73 2.65 -15.39
N THR A 295 5.50 3.17 -15.40
CA THR A 295 4.71 3.50 -14.20
C THR A 295 3.56 2.52 -13.97
N GLY A 296 3.61 1.34 -14.59
CA GLY A 296 2.56 0.34 -14.55
C GLY A 296 1.66 0.34 -15.78
N TRP A 297 1.00 -0.80 -16.05
CA TRP A 297 0.05 -0.89 -17.16
C TRP A 297 -1.05 0.18 -17.02
N PRO A 298 -1.25 1.05 -18.02
CA PRO A 298 -2.16 2.18 -17.91
C PRO A 298 -3.63 1.72 -17.82
N ARG A 299 -4.38 2.37 -16.93
CA ARG A 299 -5.82 2.14 -16.74
C ARG A 299 -6.60 2.52 -18.00
N ASP A 300 -7.73 1.85 -18.22
CA ASP A 300 -8.62 2.04 -19.38
C ASP A 300 -7.95 1.84 -20.75
N ARG A 301 -6.73 1.27 -20.80
CA ARG A 301 -6.03 0.98 -22.05
C ARG A 301 -6.23 -0.47 -22.43
N ALA A 302 -6.68 -0.71 -23.66
CA ALA A 302 -6.76 -2.04 -24.22
C ALA A 302 -5.37 -2.64 -24.47
N LEU A 303 -5.21 -3.93 -24.19
CA LEU A 303 -4.06 -4.71 -24.64
C LEU A 303 -4.28 -5.09 -26.10
N VAL A 304 -3.35 -4.76 -26.98
CA VAL A 304 -3.43 -5.04 -28.41
C VAL A 304 -2.33 -6.04 -28.79
N ALA A 305 -2.67 -7.08 -29.55
CA ALA A 305 -1.72 -8.13 -29.95
C ALA A 305 -0.50 -7.57 -30.69
N ALA A 306 -0.71 -6.58 -31.57
CA ALA A 306 0.34 -5.91 -32.32
C ALA A 306 1.34 -5.15 -31.42
N GLU A 307 0.90 -4.66 -30.25
CA GLU A 307 1.79 -4.00 -29.30
C GLU A 307 2.73 -5.00 -28.64
N LEU A 308 2.21 -6.18 -28.27
CA LEU A 308 3.06 -7.27 -27.76
C LEU A 308 4.07 -7.73 -28.80
N LEU A 309 3.65 -7.87 -30.07
CA LEU A 309 4.57 -8.22 -31.16
C LEU A 309 5.72 -7.21 -31.26
N ALA A 310 5.40 -5.92 -31.25
CA ALA A 310 6.40 -4.86 -31.31
C ALA A 310 7.34 -4.86 -30.11
N GLU A 311 6.83 -5.15 -28.91
CA GLU A 311 7.62 -5.19 -27.69
C GLU A 311 8.58 -6.40 -27.68
N VAL A 312 8.10 -7.58 -28.09
CA VAL A 312 8.92 -8.79 -28.19
C VAL A 312 10.00 -8.67 -29.26
N THR A 313 9.71 -7.98 -30.37
CA THR A 313 10.68 -7.74 -31.44
C THR A 313 11.90 -6.93 -30.96
N ARG A 314 11.77 -6.17 -29.86
CA ARG A 314 12.89 -5.40 -29.28
C ARG A 314 13.81 -6.23 -28.39
N VAL A 315 13.43 -7.47 -28.06
CA VAL A 315 14.21 -8.35 -27.20
C VAL A 315 15.45 -8.83 -27.95
N LYS A 316 16.62 -8.71 -27.31
CA LYS A 316 17.88 -9.18 -27.86
C LYS A 316 17.81 -10.70 -28.12
N GLY A 317 18.21 -11.11 -29.32
CA GLY A 317 18.22 -12.51 -29.74
C GLY A 317 16.97 -12.96 -30.50
N VAL A 318 15.92 -12.14 -30.54
CA VAL A 318 14.78 -12.35 -31.43
C VAL A 318 15.13 -11.82 -32.83
N ALA A 319 15.07 -12.68 -33.84
CA ALA A 319 15.27 -12.29 -35.24
C ALA A 319 13.97 -11.78 -35.86
N PHE A 320 12.88 -12.50 -35.61
CA PHE A 320 11.57 -12.21 -36.18
C PHE A 320 10.47 -12.75 -35.26
N VAL A 321 9.31 -12.10 -35.23
CA VAL A 321 8.13 -12.59 -34.51
C VAL A 321 7.08 -12.95 -35.56
N ASN A 322 6.77 -14.23 -35.69
CA ASN A 322 5.82 -14.73 -36.68
C ASN A 322 4.41 -14.25 -36.33
N GLN A 323 3.99 -14.52 -35.10
CA GLN A 323 2.63 -14.34 -34.63
C GLN A 323 2.61 -14.06 -33.12
N ALA A 324 1.69 -13.22 -32.69
CA ALA A 324 1.36 -13.01 -31.29
C ALA A 324 -0.16 -13.07 -31.14
N TYR A 325 -0.63 -14.00 -30.31
CA TYR A 325 -2.04 -14.15 -29.99
C TYR A 325 -2.29 -13.76 -28.54
N ILE A 326 -3.41 -13.05 -28.33
CA ILE A 326 -3.96 -12.78 -27.01
C ILE A 326 -5.38 -13.32 -26.92
N SER A 327 -5.79 -13.69 -25.72
CA SER A 327 -7.16 -14.08 -25.42
C SER A 327 -7.50 -13.85 -23.96
N ASP A 328 -8.78 -13.66 -23.65
CA ASP A 328 -9.31 -13.69 -22.28
C ASP A 328 -9.94 -15.04 -21.90
N SER A 329 -9.91 -16.00 -22.82
CA SER A 329 -10.46 -17.34 -22.66
C SER A 329 -9.66 -18.37 -23.45
N VAL A 330 -9.74 -19.63 -23.04
CA VAL A 330 -9.05 -20.74 -23.72
C VAL A 330 -9.67 -20.99 -25.10
N GLY A 331 -8.84 -21.08 -26.14
CA GLY A 331 -9.21 -21.50 -27.49
C GLY A 331 -9.66 -20.39 -28.44
N ALA A 332 -9.78 -19.15 -27.98
CA ALA A 332 -10.09 -17.99 -28.82
C ALA A 332 -8.84 -17.14 -29.07
N THR A 333 -8.85 -16.35 -30.14
CA THR A 333 -7.87 -15.29 -30.38
C THR A 333 -8.59 -13.96 -30.51
N MET A 334 -7.96 -12.91 -30.01
CA MET A 334 -8.49 -11.55 -30.04
C MET A 334 -7.42 -10.60 -30.54
N GLU A 335 -7.81 -9.57 -31.28
CA GLU A 335 -6.89 -8.50 -31.68
C GLU A 335 -6.61 -7.54 -30.53
N SER A 336 -7.63 -7.31 -29.69
CA SER A 336 -7.53 -6.44 -28.52
C SER A 336 -8.41 -6.92 -27.36
N ILE A 337 -7.95 -6.71 -26.13
CA ILE A 337 -8.70 -6.95 -24.90
C ILE A 337 -8.83 -5.60 -24.18
N ALA A 338 -10.06 -5.10 -24.07
CA ALA A 338 -10.33 -3.86 -23.36
C ALA A 338 -10.34 -4.07 -21.84
N PHE A 339 -9.79 -3.09 -21.13
CA PHE A 339 -9.83 -2.98 -19.68
C PHE A 339 -10.53 -1.67 -19.32
N SER A 340 -11.27 -1.65 -18.21
CA SER A 340 -11.98 -0.45 -17.77
C SER A 340 -12.16 -0.43 -16.26
N GLY A 341 -12.16 0.75 -15.66
CA GLY A 341 -12.42 0.92 -14.23
C GLY A 341 -11.30 0.31 -13.40
N LEU A 342 -11.62 -0.67 -12.56
CA LEU A 342 -10.65 -1.36 -11.68
C LEU A 342 -9.93 -2.53 -12.36
N TYR A 343 -10.23 -2.84 -13.63
CA TYR A 343 -9.67 -4.02 -14.28
C TYR A 343 -8.25 -3.78 -14.81
N LEU A 344 -7.32 -4.69 -14.46
CA LEU A 344 -5.95 -4.75 -14.97
C LEU A 344 -5.64 -6.13 -15.57
N PRO A 345 -4.71 -6.23 -16.52
CA PRO A 345 -4.29 -7.52 -17.07
C PRO A 345 -3.57 -8.36 -16.01
N ARG A 346 -3.87 -9.66 -15.95
CA ARG A 346 -3.05 -10.65 -15.27
C ARG A 346 -2.75 -11.78 -16.22
N ILE A 347 -1.46 -12.07 -16.36
CA ILE A 347 -1.02 -13.17 -17.20
C ILE A 347 -1.38 -14.49 -16.51
N ALA A 348 -2.36 -15.19 -17.06
CA ALA A 348 -2.70 -16.54 -16.63
C ALA A 348 -1.77 -17.57 -17.27
N HIS A 349 -1.36 -17.33 -18.52
CA HIS A 349 -0.43 -18.19 -19.23
C HIS A 349 0.37 -17.44 -20.30
N ILE A 350 1.64 -17.81 -20.48
CA ILE A 350 2.48 -17.38 -21.62
C ILE A 350 3.10 -18.62 -22.28
N GLY A 351 2.77 -18.83 -23.55
CA GLY A 351 3.47 -19.75 -24.43
C GLY A 351 4.42 -19.01 -25.36
N VAL A 352 5.69 -19.42 -25.41
CA VAL A 352 6.65 -18.91 -26.39
C VAL A 352 7.29 -20.11 -27.07
N ARG A 353 7.23 -20.15 -28.41
CA ARG A 353 7.78 -21.26 -29.22
C ARG A 353 8.53 -20.76 -30.44
N LEU A 354 9.34 -21.65 -31.02
CA LEU A 354 10.04 -21.40 -32.27
C LEU A 354 9.08 -21.59 -33.46
N GLY A 355 9.10 -20.66 -34.41
CA GLY A 355 8.20 -20.67 -35.58
C GLY A 355 6.88 -19.97 -35.29
N ASP A 356 5.76 -20.56 -35.74
CA ASP A 356 4.43 -19.96 -35.58
C ASP A 356 3.97 -19.97 -34.12
N ALA A 357 2.85 -19.33 -33.75
CA ALA A 357 2.32 -19.35 -32.39
C ALA A 357 1.21 -20.42 -32.24
N ASP A 358 1.10 -21.08 -31.08
CA ASP A 358 -0.05 -21.96 -30.81
C ASP A 358 -1.29 -21.14 -30.51
N LEU A 359 -2.48 -21.70 -30.73
CA LEU A 359 -3.70 -21.03 -30.28
C LEU A 359 -3.67 -20.92 -28.74
N PRO A 360 -4.03 -19.75 -28.17
CA PRO A 360 -4.12 -19.58 -26.74
C PRO A 360 -4.98 -20.68 -26.11
N GLY A 361 -4.46 -21.36 -25.11
CA GLY A 361 -5.19 -22.42 -24.40
C GLY A 361 -4.99 -23.84 -24.95
N THR A 362 -4.25 -24.01 -26.05
CA THR A 362 -4.00 -25.32 -26.67
C THR A 362 -2.49 -25.56 -26.82
N GLY A 363 -2.03 -26.81 -26.62
CA GLY A 363 -0.64 -27.18 -26.89
C GLY A 363 0.37 -26.86 -25.78
N TYR A 364 -0.08 -26.70 -24.53
CA TYR A 364 0.80 -26.53 -23.36
C TYR A 364 1.46 -27.84 -22.93
N THR A 365 2.15 -28.51 -23.84
CA THR A 365 3.13 -29.52 -23.44
C THR A 365 4.43 -28.79 -23.16
N ASP A 366 4.65 -28.49 -21.88
CA ASP A 366 5.99 -28.23 -21.37
C ASP A 366 6.83 -29.46 -21.73
N THR A 367 7.59 -29.37 -22.82
CA THR A 367 8.61 -30.38 -23.14
C THR A 367 9.86 -29.98 -22.37
N GLY A 368 9.73 -30.09 -21.05
CA GLY A 368 10.76 -30.00 -20.04
C GLY A 368 10.27 -30.86 -18.89
N ASP A 369 10.90 -32.02 -18.72
CA ASP A 369 10.58 -33.00 -17.69
C ASP A 369 10.43 -32.33 -16.31
N ASP A 370 9.24 -32.45 -15.72
CA ASP A 370 9.06 -32.61 -14.27
C ASP A 370 7.69 -33.28 -14.00
N GLU A 371 7.72 -34.61 -13.93
CA GLU A 371 6.65 -35.38 -13.31
C GLU A 371 6.56 -35.02 -11.83
N SER A 372 5.58 -34.20 -11.46
CA SER A 372 5.01 -34.18 -10.12
C SER A 372 3.53 -33.83 -10.22
N GLY A 373 2.74 -34.86 -10.56
CA GLY A 373 1.29 -34.79 -10.55
C GLY A 373 0.78 -34.38 -9.17
N THR A 374 0.13 -33.23 -9.09
CA THR A 374 -0.69 -32.87 -7.93
C THR A 374 -2.14 -32.92 -8.36
N THR A 375 -2.84 -33.92 -7.86
CA THR A 375 -4.27 -34.15 -8.01
C THR A 375 -5.07 -32.93 -7.54
N LEU A 376 -5.96 -32.43 -8.39
CA LEU A 376 -6.94 -31.40 -8.06
C LEU A 376 -7.80 -31.88 -6.88
N THR A 377 -7.52 -31.36 -5.69
CA THR A 377 -8.36 -31.60 -4.52
C THR A 377 -9.51 -30.59 -4.58
N THR A 378 -10.73 -31.09 -4.68
CA THR A 378 -11.96 -30.30 -4.60
C THR A 378 -11.99 -29.55 -3.27
N ILE A 379 -11.75 -28.24 -3.30
CA ILE A 379 -11.90 -27.37 -2.13
C ILE A 379 -13.39 -27.07 -1.97
N ASN A 380 -13.95 -27.50 -0.84
CA ASN A 380 -15.32 -27.18 -0.45
C ASN A 380 -15.41 -25.66 -0.17
N PRO A 381 -16.37 -24.92 -0.74
CA PRO A 381 -16.50 -23.49 -0.49
C PRO A 381 -16.93 -23.25 0.96
N ILE A 382 -16.09 -22.51 1.70
CA ILE A 382 -16.44 -21.92 2.99
C ILE A 382 -17.48 -20.82 2.71
N PRO A 383 -18.58 -20.72 3.47
CA PRO A 383 -19.62 -19.73 3.22
C PRO A 383 -19.09 -18.30 3.31
N LEU A 384 -19.44 -17.49 2.30
CA LEU A 384 -19.19 -16.05 2.21
C LEU A 384 -19.76 -15.33 3.44
N ILE A 385 -18.87 -14.72 4.21
CA ILE A 385 -19.19 -13.72 5.23
C ILE A 385 -19.14 -12.37 4.52
N PRO A 386 -20.13 -11.48 4.66
CA PRO A 386 -20.30 -10.30 3.81
C PRO A 386 -19.09 -9.36 3.81
N GLU A 387 -18.80 -8.78 2.62
CA GLU A 387 -17.61 -7.96 2.30
C GLU A 387 -17.70 -6.48 2.72
N THR A 388 -18.67 -6.06 3.53
CA THR A 388 -18.75 -4.66 3.98
C THR A 388 -19.30 -4.52 5.40
N CYS A 389 -19.00 -3.37 6.02
CA CYS A 389 -19.96 -2.73 6.92
C CYS A 389 -21.19 -2.22 6.16
#